data_AF-A0A656HFV5-F1
#
_entry.id   AF-A0A656HFV5-F1
#
_cell.length_a   1.000
_cell.length_b   1.000
_cell.length_c   1.000
_cell.angle_alpha   90.00
_cell.angle_beta   90.00
_cell.angle_gamma   90.00
#
_symmetry.space_group_name_H-M   'P 1'
#
loop_
_entity.id
_entity.type
_entity.pdbx_description
1 polymer ?
#
loop_
_entity_poly.entity_id
_entity_poly.type
_entity_poly.pdbx_seq_one_letter_code
_entity_poly.pdbx_strand_id
1 'polypeptide(L)'
;MSNTPTPTMPLGNKLNPQQLSVFMRKMLPELNRDYATLDTLLQNQQWQAAARQAHKLLSVAKLLGLDAMLPLLLQLEAANPATRTEAFRNTLADTCQQQLEALSTLVIPPPT
;
A
#
# COMPACT_ATOMS: atom_id res chain seq x y z
N MET A 1 -14.17 -11.73 16.91
CA MET A 1 -12.75 -12.09 16.72
C MET A 1 -12.27 -11.39 15.48
N SER A 2 -11.60 -10.24 15.65
CA SER A 2 -11.15 -9.41 14.52
C SER A 2 -9.77 -9.91 14.09
N ASN A 3 -9.73 -10.80 13.09
CA ASN A 3 -8.49 -11.18 12.40
C ASN A 3 -8.09 -10.03 11.45
N THR A 4 -7.54 -8.95 11.98
CA THR A 4 -6.76 -8.02 11.17
C THR A 4 -5.45 -8.72 10.78
N PRO A 5 -5.18 -8.97 9.49
CA PRO A 5 -3.91 -9.57 9.08
C PRO A 5 -2.78 -8.61 9.47
N THR A 6 -1.95 -9.04 10.41
CA THR A 6 -0.75 -8.32 10.79
C THR A 6 0.19 -8.28 9.58
N PRO A 7 0.68 -7.10 9.17
CA PRO A 7 1.65 -7.01 8.08
C PRO A 7 2.83 -7.92 8.40
N THR A 8 3.15 -8.85 7.50
CA THR A 8 4.23 -9.83 7.70
C THR A 8 5.63 -9.21 7.67
N MET A 9 5.72 -7.89 7.39
CA MET A 9 6.91 -7.04 7.29
C MET A 9 8.23 -7.83 7.32
N PRO A 10 8.70 -8.34 6.17
CA PRO A 10 9.97 -9.03 6.06
C PRO A 10 11.15 -8.24 6.65
N LEU A 11 11.05 -6.91 6.65
CA LEU A 11 12.01 -5.99 7.28
C LEU A 11 11.89 -5.87 8.81
N GLY A 12 10.69 -6.07 9.37
CA GLY A 12 10.44 -5.95 10.82
C GLY A 12 11.23 -6.96 11.63
N ASN A 13 11.56 -8.12 11.05
CA ASN A 13 12.40 -9.14 11.67
C ASN A 13 13.91 -8.82 11.62
N LYS A 14 14.33 -7.81 10.83
CA LYS A 14 15.73 -7.43 10.64
C LYS A 14 16.08 -6.07 11.26
N LEU A 15 15.08 -5.24 11.53
CA LEU A 15 15.23 -3.90 12.07
C LEU A 15 14.77 -3.88 13.52
N ASN A 16 15.51 -3.19 14.38
CA ASN A 16 15.00 -2.93 15.73
C ASN A 16 13.79 -1.97 15.67
N PRO A 17 12.94 -1.90 16.70
CA PRO A 17 11.71 -1.09 16.68
C PRO A 17 11.95 0.41 16.38
N GLN A 18 13.08 0.96 16.81
CA GLN A 18 13.44 2.36 16.55
C GLN A 18 13.83 2.60 15.09
N GLN A 19 14.63 1.70 14.50
CA GLN A 19 15.00 1.72 13.09
C GLN A 19 13.76 1.54 12.19
N LEU A 20 12.85 0.65 12.59
CA LEU A 20 11.57 0.46 11.92
C LEU A 20 10.71 1.73 11.98
N SER A 21 10.60 2.39 13.15
CA SER A 21 9.87 3.66 13.29
C SER A 21 10.47 4.78 12.40
N VAL A 22 11.79 4.91 12.35
CA VAL A 22 12.47 5.91 11.49
C VAL A 22 12.25 5.60 10.01
N PHE A 23 12.32 4.33 9.62
CA PHE A 23 12.04 3.89 8.26
C PHE A 23 10.57 4.16 7.88
N MET A 24 9.62 3.78 8.73
CA MET A 24 8.18 4.01 8.52
C MET A 24 7.84 5.51 8.44
N ARG A 25 8.50 6.37 9.23
CA ARG A 25 8.32 7.83 9.12
C ARG A 25 8.67 8.40 7.76
N LYS A 26 9.62 7.81 7.03
CA LYS A 26 9.97 8.21 5.67
C LYS A 26 9.10 7.53 4.63
N MET A 27 8.82 6.24 4.82
CA MET A 27 8.06 5.43 3.85
C MET A 27 6.58 5.77 3.80
N LEU A 28 5.92 6.03 4.93
CA LEU A 28 4.48 6.33 4.98
C LEU A 28 4.06 7.50 4.10
N PRO A 29 4.69 8.69 4.16
CA PRO A 29 4.31 9.80 3.29
C PRO A 29 4.57 9.51 1.80
N GLU A 30 5.63 8.77 1.47
CA GLU A 30 5.88 8.32 0.09
C GLU A 30 4.81 7.35 -0.40
N LEU A 31 4.44 6.37 0.44
CA LEU A 31 3.41 5.38 0.14
C LEU A 31 2.04 6.05 -0.05
N ASN A 32 1.69 6.99 0.83
CA ASN A 32 0.46 7.76 0.73
C ASN A 32 0.40 8.59 -0.56
N ARG A 33 1.53 9.23 -0.93
CA ARG A 33 1.65 9.94 -2.21
C ARG A 33 1.50 9.00 -3.41
N ASP A 34 2.12 7.83 -3.36
CA ASP A 34 2.05 6.85 -4.45
C ASP A 34 0.62 6.30 -4.61
N TYR A 35 -0.13 6.11 -3.52
CA TYR A 35 -1.55 5.73 -3.56
C TYR A 35 -2.45 6.84 -4.08
N ALA A 36 -2.28 8.08 -3.60
CA ALA A 36 -3.04 9.22 -4.12
C ALA A 36 -2.79 9.42 -5.64
N THR A 37 -1.55 9.18 -6.08
CA THR A 37 -1.21 9.19 -7.50
C THR A 37 -1.94 8.07 -8.25
N LEU A 38 -1.93 6.84 -7.72
CA LEU A 38 -2.64 5.72 -8.35
C LEU A 38 -4.15 5.99 -8.46
N ASP A 39 -4.77 6.50 -7.41
CA ASP A 39 -6.19 6.83 -7.40
C ASP A 39 -6.52 7.92 -8.43
N THR A 40 -5.72 8.98 -8.51
CA THR A 40 -5.86 10.03 -9.54
C THR A 40 -5.75 9.46 -10.95
N LEU A 41 -4.79 8.56 -11.20
CA LEU A 41 -4.64 7.90 -12.50
C LEU A 41 -5.85 7.02 -12.85
N LEU A 42 -6.42 6.34 -11.86
CA LEU A 42 -7.64 5.53 -12.02
C LEU A 42 -8.88 6.38 -12.30
N GLN A 43 -9.05 7.48 -11.59
CA GLN A 43 -10.16 8.43 -11.79
C GLN A 43 -10.10 9.06 -13.19
N ASN A 44 -8.90 9.43 -13.65
CA ASN A 44 -8.67 9.97 -14.99
C ASN A 44 -8.64 8.91 -16.09
N GLN A 45 -8.92 7.64 -15.77
CA GLN A 45 -8.92 6.51 -16.70
C GLN A 45 -7.57 6.32 -17.43
N GLN A 46 -6.47 6.74 -16.82
CA GLN A 46 -5.12 6.62 -17.36
C GLN A 46 -4.54 5.23 -17.08
N TRP A 47 -5.18 4.19 -17.61
CA TRP A 47 -4.94 2.79 -17.26
C TRP A 47 -3.47 2.34 -17.40
N GLN A 48 -2.79 2.79 -18.44
CA GLN A 48 -1.38 2.43 -18.67
C GLN A 48 -0.45 3.05 -17.61
N ALA A 49 -0.71 4.31 -17.23
CA ALA A 49 0.03 4.96 -16.16
C ALA A 49 -0.30 4.34 -14.80
N ALA A 50 -1.58 4.02 -14.56
CA ALA A 50 -2.02 3.32 -13.35
C ALA A 50 -1.35 1.94 -13.20
N ALA A 51 -1.22 1.16 -14.29
CA ALA A 51 -0.52 -0.11 -14.28
C ALA A 51 0.97 0.03 -13.92
N ARG A 52 1.66 1.06 -14.45
CA ARG A 52 3.05 1.36 -14.08
C ARG A 52 3.18 1.76 -12.62
N GLN A 53 2.27 2.59 -12.13
CA GLN A 53 2.23 3.01 -10.72
C GLN A 53 1.95 1.81 -9.80
N ALA A 54 1.06 0.90 -10.21
CA ALA A 54 0.77 -0.33 -9.49
C ALA A 54 2.00 -1.27 -9.43
N HIS A 55 2.76 -1.38 -10.53
CA HIS A 55 4.01 -2.14 -10.55
C HIS A 55 5.03 -1.60 -9.54
N LYS A 56 5.22 -0.28 -9.48
CA LYS A 56 6.08 0.36 -8.47
C LYS A 56 5.59 0.04 -7.05
N LEU A 57 4.29 0.16 -6.82
CA LEU A 57 3.66 -0.11 -5.52
C LEU A 57 3.75 -1.59 -5.11
N LEU A 58 3.78 -2.54 -6.04
CA LEU A 58 3.94 -3.97 -5.74
C LEU A 58 5.25 -4.26 -5.02
N SER A 59 6.36 -3.65 -5.46
CA SER A 59 7.66 -3.82 -4.81
C SER A 59 7.64 -3.32 -3.37
N VAL A 60 7.01 -2.16 -3.14
CA VAL A 60 6.91 -1.57 -1.80
C VAL A 60 5.94 -2.36 -0.93
N ALA A 61 4.80 -2.78 -1.46
CA ALA A 61 3.82 -3.62 -0.75
C ALA A 61 4.44 -4.94 -0.28
N LYS A 62 5.23 -5.62 -1.12
CA LYS A 62 5.96 -6.84 -0.73
C LYS A 62 6.99 -6.57 0.37
N LEU A 63 7.71 -5.46 0.27
CA LEU A 63 8.73 -5.07 1.26
C LEU A 63 8.10 -4.79 2.64
N LEU A 64 6.90 -4.21 2.65
CA LEU A 64 6.16 -3.82 3.85
C LEU A 64 5.15 -4.90 4.32
N GLY A 65 5.07 -6.05 3.64
CA GLY A 65 4.13 -7.12 4.00
C GLY A 65 2.65 -6.73 3.86
N LEU A 66 2.32 -5.89 2.86
CA LEU A 66 0.95 -5.46 2.56
C LEU A 66 0.25 -6.47 1.66
N ASP A 67 0.17 -7.72 2.13
CA ASP A 67 -0.24 -8.87 1.34
C ASP A 67 -1.65 -8.73 0.75
N ALA A 68 -2.56 -8.04 1.46
CA ALA A 68 -3.93 -7.78 1.01
C ALA A 68 -3.99 -6.90 -0.26
N MET A 69 -2.97 -6.07 -0.51
CA MET A 69 -2.93 -5.20 -1.69
C MET A 69 -2.38 -5.87 -2.93
N LEU A 70 -1.53 -6.89 -2.76
CA LEU A 70 -0.87 -7.58 -3.87
C LEU A 70 -1.83 -8.07 -4.95
N PRO A 71 -2.97 -8.75 -4.65
CA PRO A 71 -3.87 -9.22 -5.70
C PRO A 71 -4.50 -8.08 -6.50
N LEU A 72 -4.82 -6.95 -5.85
CA LEU A 72 -5.43 -5.78 -6.52
C LEU A 72 -4.42 -5.09 -7.44
N LEU A 73 -3.19 -4.87 -6.95
CA LEU A 73 -2.14 -4.26 -7.75
C LEU A 73 -1.71 -5.15 -8.93
N LEU A 74 -1.67 -6.47 -8.76
CA LEU A 74 -1.39 -7.42 -9.84
C LEU A 74 -2.46 -7.40 -10.93
N GLN A 75 -3.74 -7.30 -10.56
CA GLN A 75 -4.83 -7.17 -11.54
C GLN A 75 -4.71 -5.87 -12.35
N LEU A 76 -4.26 -4.79 -11.70
CA LEU A 76 -4.02 -3.49 -12.31
C LEU A 76 -2.83 -3.52 -13.27
N GLU A 77 -1.72 -4.11 -12.86
CA GLU A 77 -0.54 -4.33 -13.70
C GLU A 77 -0.87 -5.18 -14.93
N ALA A 78 -1.65 -6.25 -14.76
CA ALA A 78 -2.09 -7.13 -15.85
C ALA A 78 -3.13 -6.49 -16.78
N ALA A 79 -3.49 -5.22 -16.58
CA ALA A 79 -4.49 -4.49 -17.34
C ALA A 79 -5.85 -5.22 -17.42
N ASN A 80 -6.22 -5.95 -16.36
CA ASN A 80 -7.45 -6.73 -16.32
C ASN A 80 -8.69 -5.81 -16.45
N PRO A 81 -9.63 -6.06 -17.38
CA PRO A 81 -10.84 -5.24 -17.55
C PRO A 81 -11.67 -5.06 -16.27
N ALA A 82 -11.64 -6.03 -15.35
CA ALA A 82 -12.33 -5.95 -14.07
C ALA A 82 -11.89 -4.75 -13.21
N THR A 83 -10.67 -4.24 -13.43
CA THR A 83 -10.09 -3.10 -12.71
C THR A 83 -10.69 -1.74 -13.11
N ARG A 84 -11.46 -1.70 -14.20
CA ARG A 84 -12.07 -0.46 -14.72
C ARG A 84 -13.41 -0.12 -14.06
N THR A 85 -13.86 -0.96 -13.14
CA THR A 85 -15.12 -0.77 -12.41
C THR A 85 -14.95 0.16 -11.22
N GLU A 86 -16.03 0.84 -10.85
CA GLU A 86 -16.06 1.65 -9.62
C GLU A 86 -15.89 0.81 -8.37
N ALA A 87 -16.50 -0.38 -8.34
CA ALA A 87 -16.36 -1.33 -7.25
C ALA A 87 -14.88 -1.69 -6.98
N PHE A 88 -14.09 -1.90 -8.04
CA PHE A 88 -12.67 -2.16 -7.90
C PHE A 88 -11.92 -0.96 -7.31
N ARG A 89 -12.20 0.27 -7.79
CA ARG A 89 -11.58 1.49 -7.26
C ARG A 89 -11.89 1.69 -5.78
N ASN A 90 -13.14 1.49 -5.36
CA ASN A 90 -13.54 1.60 -3.96
C ASN A 90 -12.84 0.53 -3.11
N THR A 91 -12.84 -0.72 -3.57
CA THR A 91 -12.13 -1.81 -2.88
C THR A 91 -10.64 -1.49 -2.71
N LEU A 92 -10.01 -0.95 -3.76
CA LEU A 92 -8.60 -0.56 -3.72
C LEU A 92 -8.37 0.58 -2.73
N ALA A 93 -9.17 1.64 -2.77
CA ALA A 93 -9.06 2.77 -1.86
C ALA A 93 -9.23 2.35 -0.39
N ASP A 94 -10.25 1.55 -0.09
CA ASP A 94 -10.49 1.02 1.26
C ASP A 94 -9.32 0.15 1.73
N THR A 95 -8.83 -0.74 0.87
CA THR A 95 -7.70 -1.63 1.20
C THR A 95 -6.42 -0.82 1.44
N CYS A 96 -6.14 0.19 0.60
CA CYS A 96 -5.01 1.11 0.79
C CYS A 96 -5.08 1.80 2.15
N GLN A 97 -6.25 2.35 2.49
CA GLN A 97 -6.43 3.10 3.73
C GLN A 97 -6.24 2.20 4.96
N GLN A 98 -6.85 1.01 4.98
CA GLN A 98 -6.70 0.06 6.09
C GLN A 98 -5.24 -0.35 6.29
N GLN A 99 -4.50 -0.55 5.20
CA GLN A 99 -3.09 -0.94 5.26
C GLN A 99 -2.20 0.23 5.71
N LEU A 100 -2.47 1.46 5.26
CA LEU A 100 -1.79 2.66 5.76
C LEU A 100 -2.02 2.87 7.25
N GLU A 101 -3.26 2.71 7.72
CA GLU A 101 -3.62 2.82 9.13
C GLU A 101 -2.88 1.74 9.94
N ALA A 102 -2.87 0.50 9.48
CA ALA A 102 -2.11 -0.58 10.12
C ALA A 102 -0.60 -0.25 10.19
N LEU A 103 0.00 0.28 9.12
CA LEU A 103 1.39 0.72 9.11
C LEU A 103 1.66 1.89 10.05
N SER A 104 0.72 2.81 10.20
CA SER A 104 0.87 3.97 11.07
C SER A 104 1.00 3.58 12.55
N THR A 105 0.38 2.47 12.97
CA THR A 105 0.51 1.94 14.35
C THR A 105 1.92 1.49 14.70
N LEU A 106 2.77 1.25 13.69
CA LEU A 106 4.16 0.81 13.85
C LEU A 106 5.13 1.99 14.04
N VAL A 107 4.66 3.22 13.85
CA VAL A 107 5.44 4.43 14.11
C VAL A 107 5.36 4.79 15.59
N ILE A 108 6.43 4.47 16.32
CA ILE A 108 6.58 4.93 17.71
C ILE A 108 6.90 6.44 17.69
N PRO A 109 6.16 7.29 18.43
CA PRO A 109 6.47 8.72 18.54
C PRO A 109 7.83 8.91 19.22
N PRO A 110 8.60 9.96 18.87
CA PRO A 110 9.87 10.23 19.53
C PRO A 110 9.65 10.44 21.05
N PRO A 111 10.57 9.98 21.91
CA PRO A 111 10.51 10.33 23.33
C PRO A 111 10.57 11.85 23.47
N THR A 112 9.61 12.41 24.21
CA THR A 112 9.56 13.82 24.62
C THR A 112 10.68 14.16 25.59
#